data_AF-A0A965PN44-F1
#
_entry.id   AF-A0A965PN44-F1
#
_cell.length_a   1.000
_cell.length_b   1.000
_cell.length_c   1.000
_cell.angle_alpha   90.00
_cell.angle_beta   90.00
_cell.angle_gamma   90.00
#
_symmetry.space_group_name_H-M   'P 1'
#
loop_
_entity.id
_entity.type
_entity.pdbx_description
1 polymer ?
#
loop_
_entity_poly.entity_id
_entity_poly.type
_entity_poly.pdbx_seq_one_letter_code
_entity_poly.pdbx_strand_id
1 'polypeptide(L)' 'MKYKVRDIESGREYIWSIRQMISEINRDRSDTWLPYDASDWIEGWKHWVEGEAFEIVSR' A
#
# COMPACT_ATOMS: atom_id res chain seq x y z
N MET A 1 4.88 13.56 0.07
CA MET A 1 5.89 12.52 -0.22
C MET A 1 5.33 11.52 -1.21
N LYS A 2 6.16 10.99 -2.10
CA LYS A 2 5.75 10.00 -3.10
C LYS A 2 6.64 8.77 -2.99
N TYR A 3 6.15 7.64 -3.48
CA TYR A 3 6.83 6.36 -3.50
C TYR A 3 6.65 5.76 -4.89
N LYS A 4 7.71 5.17 -5.42
CA LYS A 4 7.61 4.28 -6.56
C LYS A 4 7.22 2.90 -6.03
N VAL A 5 6.09 2.39 -6.51
CA VAL A 5 5.60 1.04 -6.22
C VAL A 5 5.53 0.24 -7.51
N ARG A 6 5.76 -1.07 -7.43
CA ARG A 6 5.61 -1.99 -8.54
C ARG A 6 4.47 -2.95 -8.24
N ASP A 7 3.55 -3.09 -9.18
CA ASP A 7 2.53 -4.13 -9.19
C ASP A 7 3.19 -5.47 -9.52
N ILE A 8 2.96 -6.47 -8.67
CA ILE A 8 3.69 -7.75 -8.75
C ILE A 8 3.19 -8.59 -9.92
N GLU A 9 1.89 -8.54 -10.23
CA GLU A 9 1.29 -9.36 -11.28
C GLU A 9 1.68 -8.86 -12.69
N SER A 10 1.57 -7.55 -12.92
CA SER A 10 1.80 -6.92 -14.22
C SER A 10 3.21 -6.39 -14.41
N GLY A 11 3.99 -6.27 -13.34
CA GLY A 11 5.32 -5.66 -13.34
C GLY A 11 5.34 -4.15 -13.58
N ARG A 12 4.17 -3.49 -13.61
CA ARG A 12 4.05 -2.06 -13.88
C ARG A 12 4.44 -1.24 -12.67
N GLU A 13 5.14 -0.13 -12.91
CA GLU A 13 5.51 0.82 -11.87
C GLU A 13 4.55 2.01 -11.81
N TYR A 14 4.25 2.46 -10.60
CA TYR A 14 3.41 3.62 -10.32
C TYR A 14 4.09 4.53 -9.32
N ILE A 15 3.73 5.82 -9.36
CA ILE A 15 4.14 6.78 -8.35
C ILE A 15 2.94 7.11 -7.47
N TRP A 16 2.98 6.66 -6.22
CA TRP A 16 1.89 6.83 -5.26
C TRP A 16 2.25 7.79 -4.13
N SER A 17 1.26 8.54 -3.68
CA SER A 17 1.33 9.30 -2.43
C SER A 17 1.00 8.38 -1.25
N ILE A 18 1.37 8.80 -0.02
CA ILE A 18 0.98 8.10 1.22
C ILE A 18 -0.54 7.88 1.28
N ARG A 19 -1.35 8.83 0.80
CA ARG A 19 -2.81 8.67 0.77
C ARG A 19 -3.27 7.53 -0.14
N GLN A 20 -2.62 7.36 -1.29
CA GLN A 20 -2.92 6.24 -2.19
C GLN A 20 -2.46 4.92 -1.59
N MET A 21 -1.29 4.90 -0.95
CA MET A 21 -0.82 3.71 -0.23
C MET A 21 -1.80 3.31 0.88
N ILE A 22 -2.21 4.27 1.71
CA ILE A 22 -3.24 4.08 2.73
C ILE A 22 -4.51 3.54 2.10
N SER A 23 -4.97 4.08 0.97
CA SER A 23 -6.18 3.60 0.30
C SER A 23 -6.07 2.15 -0.17
N GLU A 24 -4.89 1.73 -0.63
CA GLU A 24 -4.68 0.37 -1.15
C GLU A 24 -4.68 -0.68 -0.04
N ILE A 25 -3.95 -0.43 1.06
CA ILE A 25 -3.95 -1.30 2.28
C ILE A 25 -5.37 -1.60 2.74
N ASN A 26 -6.22 -0.63 2.50
CA ASN A 26 -7.55 -0.46 2.99
C ASN A 26 -8.63 -0.78 1.93
N ARG A 27 -8.26 -1.38 0.80
CA ARG A 27 -9.20 -1.58 -0.31
C ARG A 27 -10.24 -2.66 0.00
N ASP A 28 -9.80 -3.77 0.60
CA ASP A 28 -10.57 -4.99 0.76
C ASP A 28 -10.96 -5.28 2.23
N ARG A 29 -11.32 -4.23 2.98
CA ARG A 29 -11.67 -4.34 4.41
C ARG A 29 -13.13 -4.74 4.65
N SER A 30 -13.36 -5.51 5.72
CA SER A 30 -14.68 -5.72 6.31
C SER A 30 -15.05 -4.63 7.32
N ASP A 31 -16.35 -4.48 7.61
CA ASP A 31 -16.90 -3.45 8.52
C ASP A 31 -16.35 -3.51 9.96
N THR A 32 -15.70 -4.61 10.36
CA THR A 32 -15.16 -4.81 11.71
C THR A 32 -13.71 -4.36 11.88
N TRP A 33 -13.04 -3.93 10.81
CA TRP A 33 -11.61 -3.63 10.84
C TRP A 33 -11.32 -2.14 11.07
N LEU A 34 -10.31 -1.86 11.90
CA LEU A 34 -9.85 -0.50 12.14
C LEU A 34 -8.98 -0.03 10.97
N PRO A 35 -9.28 1.14 10.37
CA PRO A 35 -8.48 1.71 9.29
C PRO A 35 -7.02 1.95 9.65
N TYR A 36 -6.10 1.53 8.76
CA TYR A 36 -4.76 2.11 8.74
C TYR A 36 -4.81 3.57 8.30
N ASP A 37 -3.94 4.39 8.87
CA ASP A 37 -3.78 5.82 8.64
C ASP A 37 -2.29 6.22 8.48
N ALA A 38 -2.00 7.53 8.49
CA ALA A 38 -0.65 8.04 8.25
C ALA A 38 0.38 7.67 9.33
N SER A 39 -0.05 7.21 10.50
CA SER A 39 0.81 6.82 11.62
C SER A 39 1.26 5.35 11.53
N ASP A 40 0.47 4.47 10.92
CA ASP A 40 0.68 3.01 10.90
C ASP A 40 0.68 2.40 9.49
N TRP A 41 0.50 3.19 8.42
CA TRP A 41 0.44 2.68 7.05
C TRP A 41 1.64 1.82 6.63
N ILE A 42 2.83 2.05 7.20
CA ILE A 42 4.01 1.23 6.88
C ILE A 42 3.81 -0.21 7.37
N GLU A 43 3.25 -0.39 8.55
CA GLU A 43 2.94 -1.72 9.10
C GLU A 43 1.85 -2.39 8.28
N GLY A 44 0.77 -1.66 7.99
CA GLY A 44 -0.32 -2.15 7.14
C GLY A 44 0.16 -2.54 5.74
N TRP A 45 1.02 -1.73 5.13
CA TRP A 45 1.60 -2.03 3.82
C TRP A 45 2.41 -3.32 3.85
N LYS A 46 3.31 -3.46 4.83
CA LYS A 46 4.13 -4.67 4.98
C LYS A 46 3.32 -5.93 5.24
N HIS A 47 2.18 -5.80 5.92
CA HIS A 47 1.38 -6.95 6.31
C HIS A 47 0.42 -7.40 5.20
N TRP A 48 -0.14 -6.45 4.45
CA TRP A 48 -1.26 -6.73 3.54
C TRP A 48 -0.95 -6.52 2.06
N VAL A 49 0.12 -5.79 1.72
CA VAL A 49 0.36 -5.36 0.34
C VAL A 49 1.74 -5.78 -0.16
N GLU A 50 2.80 -5.51 0.62
CA GLU A 50 4.19 -5.74 0.25
C GLU A 50 4.44 -7.20 -0.10
N GLY A 51 4.84 -7.49 -1.34
CA GLY A 51 5.16 -8.85 -1.79
C GLY A 51 3.94 -9.68 -2.20
N GLU A 52 2.72 -9.21 -1.92
CA GLU A 52 1.46 -9.88 -2.30
C GLU A 52 0.79 -9.21 -3.50
N ALA A 53 0.61 -7.89 -3.46
CA ALA A 53 -0.02 -7.12 -4.53
C ALA A 53 0.94 -6.10 -5.15
N PHE A 54 1.65 -5.34 -4.30
CA PHE A 54 2.62 -4.34 -4.73
C PHE A 54 3.88 -4.44 -3.89
N GLU A 55 4.97 -3.84 -4.35
CA GLU A 55 6.19 -3.67 -3.57
C GLU A 55 6.73 -2.24 -3.67
N ILE A 56 7.37 -1.74 -2.62
CA ILE A 56 8.03 -0.42 -2.65
C ILE A 56 9.40 -0.57 -3.30
N VAL A 57 9.58 0.09 -4.44
CA VAL A 57 10.85 0.10 -5.18
C VAL A 57 11.76 1.23 -4.69
N SER A 58 11.20 2.43 -4.48
CA SER A 58 11.96 3.59 -4.00
C SER A 58 11.06 4.68 -3.43
N ARG A 59 11.67 5.63 -2.70
CA ARG A 59 11.04 6.86 -2.18
C ARG A 59 11.44 8.06 -3.01
#